data_AF-A0A7X7VGL2-F1
#
_entry.id   AF-A0A7X7VGL2-F1
#
_cell.length_a   1.000
_cell.length_b   1.000
_cell.length_c   1.000
_cell.angle_alpha   90.00
_cell.angle_beta   90.00
_cell.angle_gamma   90.00
#
_symmetry.space_group_name_H-M   'P 1'
#
loop_
_entity.id
_entity.type
_entity.pdbx_description
1 polymer ?
#
loop_
_entity_poly.entity_id
_entity_poly.type
_entity_poly.pdbx_seq_one_letter_code
_entity_poly.pdbx_strand_id
1 'polypeptide(L)' 'NLEEAVNKPLAEKLGVSGQTLLIVKGDKKINLTNEGFMYAVVKPEKFKEIINEKVDGLMAQ' A
#
# COMPACT_ATOMS: atom_id res chain seq x y z
N ASN A 1 -11.96 7.53 5.29
CA ASN A 1 -11.29 6.48 6.11
C ASN A 1 -12.03 5.15 6.03
N LEU A 2 -11.35 4.03 6.31
CA LEU A 2 -11.87 2.64 6.14
C LEU A 2 -13.20 2.35 6.87
N GLU A 3 -13.49 3.08 7.94
CA GLU A 3 -14.70 2.92 8.76
C GLU A 3 -15.97 3.48 8.10
N GLU A 4 -15.82 4.32 7.07
CA GLU A 4 -16.94 4.86 6.33
C GLU A 4 -17.67 3.75 5.56
N ALA A 5 -19.00 3.77 5.60
CA ALA A 5 -19.83 2.73 4.99
C ALA A 5 -19.51 2.48 3.51
N VAL A 6 -19.17 3.54 2.77
CA VAL A 6 -18.78 3.46 1.35
C VAL A 6 -17.48 2.68 1.11
N ASN A 7 -16.61 2.60 2.13
CA ASN A 7 -15.29 1.96 2.03
C ASN A 7 -15.27 0.53 2.59
N LYS A 8 -16.29 0.10 3.34
CA LYS A 8 -16.37 -1.27 3.90
C LYS A 8 -16.25 -2.38 2.84
N PRO A 9 -16.95 -2.31 1.68
CA PRO A 9 -16.81 -3.36 0.67
C PRO A 9 -15.38 -3.44 0.10
N LEU A 10 -14.70 -2.29 -0.01
CA LEU A 10 -13.32 -2.24 -0.45
C LEU A 10 -12.37 -2.80 0.62
N ALA A 11 -12.60 -2.48 1.89
CA ALA A 11 -11.85 -3.03 3.02
C ALA A 11 -11.93 -4.56 3.06
N GLU A 12 -13.13 -5.10 2.92
CA GLU A 12 -13.39 -6.55 2.90
C GLU A 12 -12.73 -7.21 1.68
N LYS A 13 -12.89 -6.64 0.47
CA LYS A 13 -12.24 -7.13 -0.76
C LYS A 13 -10.71 -7.14 -0.62
N LEU A 14 -10.15 -6.12 0.03
CA LEU A 14 -8.71 -6.01 0.24
C LEU A 14 -8.23 -6.88 1.42
N GLY A 15 -9.13 -7.34 2.30
CA GLY A 15 -8.80 -8.14 3.46
C GLY A 15 -8.04 -7.36 4.52
N VAL A 16 -8.36 -6.07 4.67
CA VAL A 16 -7.64 -5.17 5.57
C VAL A 16 -8.50 -4.67 6.71
N SER A 17 -7.91 -4.65 7.90
CA SER A 17 -8.49 -4.07 9.10
C SER A 17 -7.57 -2.96 9.61
N GLY A 18 -8.10 -1.75 9.77
CA GLY A 18 -7.33 -0.59 10.25
C GLY A 18 -6.48 0.09 9.18
N GLN A 19 -5.73 1.12 9.59
CA GLN A 19 -4.96 1.96 8.68
C GLN A 19 -3.83 1.16 8.02
N THR A 20 -3.83 1.14 6.69
CA THR A 20 -2.86 0.41 5.88
C THR A 20 -2.55 1.17 4.60
N LEU A 21 -1.33 1.00 4.08
CA LEU A 21 -0.92 1.48 2.77
C LEU A 21 -0.62 0.27 1.87
N LEU A 22 -1.38 0.14 0.79
CA LEU A 22 -1.27 -0.99 -0.14
C LEU A 22 -1.01 -0.53 -1.58
N ILE A 23 -0.20 -1.29 -2.31
CA ILE A 23 -0.18 -1.33 -3.78
C ILE A 23 -0.95 -2.58 -4.23
N VAL A 24 -1.87 -2.42 -5.19
CA VAL A 24 -2.73 -3.52 -5.67
C VAL A 24 -2.65 -3.62 -7.20
N LYS A 25 -2.36 -4.81 -7.73
CA LYS A 25 -2.42 -5.15 -9.18
C LYS A 25 -3.19 -6.47 -9.34
N GLY A 26 -4.47 -6.38 -9.72
CA GLY A 26 -5.36 -7.55 -9.75
C GLY A 26 -5.45 -8.18 -8.36
N ASP A 27 -5.07 -9.46 -8.25
CA ASP A 27 -5.07 -10.19 -6.99
C ASP A 27 -3.79 -9.99 -6.16
N LYS A 28 -2.76 -9.34 -6.72
CA LYS A 28 -1.50 -9.07 -6.02
C LYS A 28 -1.66 -7.85 -5.12
N LYS A 29 -1.17 -7.97 -3.89
CA LYS A 29 -1.21 -6.92 -2.86
C LYS A 29 0.18 -6.80 -2.23
N ILE A 30 0.72 -5.59 -2.16
CA ILE A 30 1.97 -5.28 -1.47
C ILE A 30 1.65 -4.28 -0.36
N ASN A 31 2.01 -4.62 0.87
CA ASN A 31 1.82 -3.76 2.04
C ASN A 31 3.07 -2.91 2.27
N LEU A 32 2.89 -1.58 2.27
CA LEU A 32 3.93 -0.58 2.49
C LEU A 32 3.74 0.21 3.79
N THR A 33 2.88 -0.28 4.69
CA THR A 33 2.54 0.45 5.93
C THR A 33 3.77 0.73 6.77
N ASN A 34 4.63 -0.29 6.97
CA ASN A 34 5.83 -0.16 7.78
C ASN A 34 6.85 0.77 7.12
N GLU A 35 7.09 0.61 5.82
CA GLU A 35 8.01 1.45 5.04
C GLU A 35 7.53 2.91 5.01
N GLY A 36 6.21 3.13 4.91
CA GLY A 36 5.60 4.44 5.00
C GLY A 36 5.87 5.10 6.35
N PHE A 37 5.61 4.40 7.46
CA PHE A 37 5.95 4.92 8.79
C PHE A 37 7.44 5.18 8.97
N MET A 38 8.29 4.30 8.42
CA MET A 38 9.73 4.40 8.59
C MET A 38 10.39 5.48 7.73
N TYR A 39 9.87 5.77 6.53
CA TYR A 39 10.61 6.54 5.54
C TYR A 39 9.85 7.72 4.94
N ALA A 40 8.51 7.76 4.99
CA ALA A 40 7.75 8.79 4.27
C ALA A 40 8.11 10.23 4.66
N VAL A 41 8.41 10.47 5.95
CA VAL A 41 8.79 11.80 6.45
C VAL A 41 10.31 11.96 6.56
N VAL A 42 10.99 10.96 7.13
CA VAL A 42 12.42 11.08 7.48
C VAL A 42 13.36 10.86 6.30
N LYS A 43 12.95 10.07 5.30
CA LYS A 43 13.76 9.70 4.12
C LYS A 43 12.87 9.51 2.89
N PRO A 44 12.19 10.59 2.42
CA PRO A 44 11.18 10.49 1.36
C PRO A 44 11.74 9.93 0.04
N GLU A 45 12.98 10.27 -0.33
CA GLU A 45 13.61 9.73 -1.55
C GLU A 45 13.80 8.21 -1.47
N LYS A 46 14.23 7.68 -0.31
CA LYS A 46 14.30 6.24 -0.09
C LYS A 46 12.92 5.59 -0.18
N PHE A 47 11.89 6.24 0.36
CA PHE A 47 10.54 5.70 0.28
C PHE A 47 10.04 5.67 -1.18
N LYS A 48 10.37 6.69 -1.97
CA LYS A 48 10.07 6.75 -3.40
C LYS A 48 10.78 5.64 -4.18
N GLU A 49 12.06 5.37 -3.88
CA GLU A 49 12.79 4.24 -4.46
C GLU A 49 12.09 2.90 -4.16
N ILE A 50 11.71 2.67 -2.89
CA ILE A 50 10.97 1.47 -2.49
C ILE A 50 9.66 1.35 -3.26
N ILE A 51 8.88 2.43 -3.38
CA ILE A 51 7.62 2.41 -4.13
C ILE A 51 7.88 2.01 -5.59
N ASN A 52 8.86 2.63 -6.25
CA ASN A 52 9.20 2.34 -7.64
C ASN A 52 9.64 0.88 -7.82
N GLU A 53 10.53 0.37 -6.98
CA GLU A 53 10.96 -1.04 -7.05
C GLU A 53 9.79 -2.02 -6.95
N LYS A 54 8.83 -1.75 -6.05
CA LYS A 54 7.65 -2.60 -5.88
C LYS A 54 6.69 -2.50 -7.05
N VAL A 55 6.49 -1.29 -7.60
CA VAL A 55 5.66 -1.08 -8.79
C VAL A 55 6.30 -1.75 -10.01
N ASP A 56 7.58 -1.51 -10.27
CA ASP A 56 8.30 -2.10 -11.39
C ASP A 56 8.31 -3.63 -11.32
N GLY A 57 8.55 -4.18 -10.11
CA GLY A 57 8.45 -5.61 -9.86
C GLY A 57 7.06 -6.18 -10.14
N LEU A 58 5.99 -5.41 -9.94
CA LEU A 58 4.64 -5.81 -10.35
C LEU A 58 4.43 -5.72 -11.85
N MET A 59 5.04 -4.75 -12.54
CA MET A 59 4.89 -4.53 -13.99
C MET A 59 5.66 -5.55 -14.84
N ALA A 60 6.77 -6.08 -14.33
CA ALA A 60 7.57 -7.11 -14.99
C ALA A 60 6.93 -8.52 -14.97
N GLN A 61 5.77 -8.69 -14.31
CA GLN A 61 4.99 -9.92 -14.22
C GLN A 61 3.71 -9.84 -15.07
#